data_AF-A0A7Y7C998-F1
#
_entry.id   AF-A0A7Y7C998-F1
#
_cell.length_a   1.000
_cell.length_b   1.000
_cell.length_c   1.000
_cell.angle_alpha   90.00
_cell.angle_beta   90.00
_cell.angle_gamma   90.00
#
_symmetry.space_group_name_H-M   'P 1'
#
loop_
_entity.id
_entity.type
_entity.pdbx_description
1 polymer ?
#
loop_
_entity_poly.entity_id
_entity_poly.type
_entity_poly.pdbx_seq_one_letter_code
_entity_poly.pdbx_strand_id
1 'polypeptide(L)'
;MKHSLAVTAVLLSLSLLGCGGPVSEPTMEPEAVSENGESSTVSQFGTCTAQCSGGQSVSCSGTTCSQTDYQGVTCDGVFTACPAPPACTGYPSCSALVGKRCFIEGEPQTCCAGTSTSELYCVYSNGRLIFVY
;
A
#
# COMPACT_ATOMS: atom_id res chain seq x y z
N MET A 1 -45.34 54.02 1.81
CA MET A 1 -43.87 53.84 1.78
C MET A 1 -43.64 52.62 0.87
N LYS A 2 -43.37 52.72 -0.44
CA LYS A 2 -42.10 53.05 -1.14
C LYS A 2 -40.94 52.21 -0.57
N HIS A 3 -40.26 51.25 -1.23
CA HIS A 3 -39.78 51.04 -2.62
C HIS A 3 -39.70 49.50 -2.90
N SER A 4 -40.09 48.89 -4.03
CA SER A 4 -39.63 48.89 -5.43
C SER A 4 -38.23 48.28 -5.74
N LEU A 5 -38.27 47.24 -6.60
CA LEU A 5 -37.36 46.82 -7.69
C LEU A 5 -36.01 46.08 -7.45
N ALA A 6 -36.07 44.78 -7.79
CA ALA A 6 -35.27 44.03 -8.77
C ALA A 6 -33.77 44.33 -8.99
N VAL A 7 -32.92 43.29 -8.84
CA VAL A 7 -31.75 43.05 -9.71
C VAL A 7 -31.55 41.53 -9.87
N THR A 8 -31.65 41.07 -11.11
CA THR A 8 -31.12 39.79 -11.61
C THR A 8 -29.60 39.83 -11.65
N ALA A 9 -28.92 38.82 -11.10
CA ALA A 9 -27.51 38.56 -11.38
C ALA A 9 -27.36 37.16 -11.99
N VAL A 10 -27.17 37.13 -13.30
CA VAL A 10 -26.59 36.00 -14.02
C VAL A 10 -25.09 36.06 -13.78
N LEU A 11 -24.50 35.00 -13.21
CA LEU A 11 -23.09 34.67 -13.43
C LEU A 11 -22.97 33.16 -13.67
N LEU A 12 -22.80 32.82 -14.95
CA LEU A 12 -22.15 31.60 -15.38
C LEU A 12 -20.68 31.69 -15.03
N SER A 13 -20.16 30.71 -14.29
CA SER A 13 -18.75 30.33 -14.37
C SER A 13 -18.63 28.82 -14.20
N LEU A 14 -18.56 28.12 -15.33
CA LEU A 14 -17.85 26.85 -15.43
C LEU A 14 -16.42 27.07 -14.92
N SER A 15 -15.94 26.23 -14.03
CA SER A 15 -14.53 25.84 -13.98
C SER A 15 -14.42 24.51 -13.24
N LEU A 16 -14.04 23.48 -13.99
CA LEU A 16 -13.53 22.24 -13.45
C LEU A 16 -12.43 22.58 -12.43
N LEU A 17 -12.51 22.02 -11.23
CA LEU A 17 -11.34 21.84 -10.38
C LEU A 17 -10.46 20.75 -11.01
N GLY A 18 -9.75 21.12 -12.07
CA GLY A 18 -8.51 20.48 -12.44
C GLY A 18 -7.50 20.80 -11.36
N CYS A 19 -7.06 19.78 -10.60
CA CYS A 19 -5.90 19.87 -9.74
C CYS A 19 -4.65 19.88 -10.63
N GLY A 20 -4.35 21.03 -11.21
CA GLY A 20 -3.17 21.29 -12.02
C GLY A 20 -2.92 22.79 -12.02
N GLY A 21 -2.09 23.25 -11.08
CA GLY A 21 -1.74 24.66 -10.94
C GLY A 21 -0.22 24.86 -10.97
N PRO A 22 0.32 25.46 -12.05
CA PRO A 22 1.61 26.14 -12.03
C PRO A 22 1.42 27.61 -11.62
N VAL A 23 2.39 28.18 -10.89
CA VAL A 23 2.52 29.64 -10.71
C VAL A 23 3.90 30.09 -11.21
N SER A 24 3.81 31.01 -12.18
CA SER A 24 4.75 31.79 -13.00
C SER A 24 5.99 32.41 -12.34
N GLU A 25 7.21 32.27 -12.92
CA GLU A 25 7.96 33.18 -13.85
C GLU A 25 8.93 34.15 -13.11
N PRO A 26 9.88 34.87 -13.77
CA PRO A 26 11.03 34.47 -14.60
C PRO A 26 12.36 35.08 -14.06
N THR A 27 13.56 34.52 -14.31
CA THR A 27 14.86 35.28 -14.35
C THR A 27 16.01 34.38 -14.85
N MET A 28 16.50 34.72 -16.05
CA MET A 28 17.84 34.48 -16.63
C MET A 28 18.28 33.01 -16.94
N GLU A 29 18.16 32.69 -18.23
CA GLU A 29 19.02 31.83 -19.07
C GLU A 29 20.54 31.98 -18.82
N PRO A 30 21.46 31.19 -19.44
CA PRO A 30 21.30 30.24 -20.57
C PRO A 30 21.98 28.85 -20.28
N GLU A 31 21.66 27.71 -20.88
CA GLU A 31 22.02 27.13 -22.19
C GLU A 31 21.60 25.64 -22.01
N ALA A 32 21.04 24.86 -22.93
CA ALA A 32 21.13 24.86 -24.37
C ALA A 32 19.95 24.02 -24.95
N VAL A 33 19.39 24.53 -26.05
CA VAL A 33 18.89 23.77 -27.21
C VAL A 33 17.59 22.98 -27.04
N SER A 34 16.50 23.68 -27.39
CA SER A 34 15.40 23.15 -28.23
C SER A 34 15.95 22.41 -29.45
N GLU A 35 15.29 21.32 -29.84
CA GLU A 35 14.72 21.10 -31.18
C GLU A 35 14.17 19.66 -31.22
N ASN A 36 12.86 19.47 -31.11
CA ASN A 36 11.92 19.45 -32.22
C ASN A 36 12.02 18.15 -33.05
N GLY A 37 10.93 17.37 -33.01
CA GLY A 37 10.68 16.30 -33.96
C GLY A 37 11.31 14.96 -33.60
N GLU A 38 10.59 14.13 -32.86
CA GLU A 38 10.36 12.77 -33.33
C GLU A 38 9.24 12.16 -32.48
N SER A 39 8.32 11.48 -33.15
CA SER A 39 7.35 10.57 -32.56
C SER A 39 8.07 9.49 -31.74
N SER A 40 8.45 9.82 -30.50
CA SER A 40 8.93 8.84 -29.55
C SER A 40 7.73 8.34 -28.77
N THR A 41 7.21 7.19 -29.17
CA THR A 41 6.43 6.30 -28.31
C THR A 41 7.28 5.96 -27.09
N VAL A 42 7.40 6.89 -26.14
CA VAL A 42 7.76 6.59 -24.77
C VAL A 42 6.55 5.81 -24.28
N SER A 43 6.57 4.49 -24.46
CA SER A 43 5.70 3.62 -23.70
C SER A 43 5.93 4.02 -22.25
N GLN A 44 4.95 4.71 -21.68
CA GLN A 44 4.91 5.05 -20.27
C GLN A 44 4.78 3.72 -19.54
N PHE A 45 5.87 2.95 -19.47
CA PHE A 45 5.95 1.76 -18.66
C PHE A 45 5.93 2.24 -17.21
N GLY A 46 4.71 2.44 -16.70
CA GLY A 46 4.48 2.66 -15.30
C GLY A 46 4.79 1.36 -14.56
N THR A 47 5.62 1.45 -13.53
CA THR A 47 5.75 0.35 -12.57
C THR A 47 4.82 0.67 -11.40
N CYS A 48 3.85 -0.20 -11.15
CA CYS A 48 3.03 -0.13 -9.94
C CYS A 48 3.59 -1.10 -8.92
N THR A 49 3.52 -0.69 -7.66
CA THR A 49 3.87 -1.52 -6.52
C THR A 49 2.80 -1.37 -5.46
N ALA A 50 2.09 -2.45 -5.14
CA ALA A 50 1.15 -2.49 -4.03
C ALA A 50 1.82 -3.11 -2.79
N GLN A 51 1.56 -2.54 -1.63
CA GLN A 51 1.94 -3.13 -0.35
C GLN A 51 1.00 -4.30 -0.03
N CYS A 52 1.55 -5.42 0.41
CA CYS A 52 0.78 -6.60 0.84
C CYS A 52 0.99 -6.89 2.34
N SER A 53 0.11 -7.70 2.91
CA SER A 53 0.22 -8.12 4.31
C SER A 53 1.55 -8.84 4.59
N GLY A 54 2.09 -8.64 5.80
CA GLY A 54 3.36 -9.24 6.21
C GLY A 54 4.61 -8.54 5.64
N GLY A 55 4.50 -7.28 5.22
CA GLY A 55 5.63 -6.50 4.69
C GLY A 55 6.05 -6.87 3.28
N GLN A 56 5.25 -7.70 2.61
CA GLN A 56 5.46 -8.08 1.21
C GLN A 56 5.01 -6.95 0.28
N SER A 57 5.44 -7.02 -0.98
CA SER A 57 4.94 -6.17 -2.05
C SER A 57 4.79 -6.97 -3.34
N VAL A 58 3.86 -6.55 -4.19
CA VAL A 58 3.72 -7.06 -5.54
C VAL A 58 3.87 -5.90 -6.51
N SER A 59 4.63 -6.11 -7.57
CA SER A 59 4.85 -5.12 -8.60
C SER A 59 4.59 -5.68 -9.99
N CYS A 60 4.16 -4.80 -10.88
CA CYS A 60 4.01 -5.09 -12.30
C CYS A 60 4.39 -3.85 -13.11
N SER A 61 4.81 -4.06 -14.36
CA SER A 61 5.14 -3.00 -15.30
C SER A 61 4.23 -3.11 -16.51
N GLY A 62 3.65 -1.99 -16.94
CA GLY A 62 2.72 -1.94 -18.05
C GLY A 62 2.48 -0.53 -18.56
N THR A 63 1.76 -0.41 -19.67
CA THR A 63 1.35 0.89 -20.22
C THR A 63 0.19 1.52 -19.46
N THR A 64 -0.71 0.69 -18.93
CA THR A 64 -1.77 1.10 -18.00
C THR A 64 -1.56 0.40 -16.67
N CYS A 65 -1.56 1.15 -15.58
CA CYS A 65 -1.15 0.63 -14.28
C CYS A 65 -2.03 1.19 -13.16
N SER A 66 -2.61 0.32 -12.34
CA SER A 66 -3.31 0.69 -11.11
C SER A 66 -2.88 -0.22 -9.96
N GLN A 67 -2.83 0.32 -8.75
CA GLN A 67 -2.48 -0.42 -7.54
C GLN A 67 -3.52 -0.19 -6.46
N THR A 68 -3.73 -1.21 -5.64
CA THR A 68 -4.55 -1.09 -4.44
C THR A 68 -3.86 -1.87 -3.33
N ASP A 69 -3.41 -1.14 -2.30
CA ASP A 69 -2.74 -1.73 -1.15
C ASP A 69 -3.62 -2.79 -0.51
N TYR A 70 -2.97 -3.86 -0.05
CA TYR A 70 -3.57 -5.06 0.52
C TYR A 70 -4.47 -5.87 -0.44
N GLN A 71 -4.54 -5.50 -1.72
CA GLN A 71 -5.29 -6.23 -2.74
C GLN A 71 -4.39 -6.72 -3.88
N GLY A 72 -3.59 -5.83 -4.48
CA GLY A 72 -2.72 -6.19 -5.60
C GLY A 72 -2.48 -5.05 -6.60
N VAL A 73 -1.95 -5.42 -7.76
CA VAL A 73 -1.66 -4.51 -8.87
C VAL A 73 -2.39 -4.96 -10.14
N THR A 74 -2.86 -4.03 -10.95
CA THR A 74 -3.39 -4.30 -12.29
C THR A 74 -2.51 -3.63 -13.33
N CYS A 75 -1.89 -4.42 -14.20
CA CYS A 75 -1.12 -3.92 -15.34
C CYS A 75 -1.74 -4.39 -16.64
N ASP A 76 -2.01 -3.46 -17.55
CA ASP A 76 -2.56 -3.73 -18.89
C ASP A 76 -3.82 -4.62 -18.85
N GLY A 77 -4.65 -4.44 -17.82
CA GLY A 77 -5.87 -5.23 -17.59
C GLY A 77 -5.67 -6.56 -16.87
N VAL A 78 -4.44 -6.96 -16.55
CA VAL A 78 -4.11 -8.17 -15.79
C VAL A 78 -3.95 -7.83 -14.32
N PHE A 79 -4.81 -8.41 -13.47
CA PHE A 79 -4.73 -8.26 -12.02
C PHE A 79 -3.82 -9.34 -11.40
N THR A 80 -2.81 -8.89 -10.67
CA THR A 80 -1.94 -9.70 -9.81
C THR A 80 -2.33 -9.43 -8.36
N ALA A 81 -2.99 -10.40 -7.74
CA ALA A 81 -3.37 -10.32 -6.33
C ALA A 81 -2.14 -10.36 -5.42
N CYS A 82 -2.25 -9.71 -4.26
CA CYS A 82 -1.32 -9.94 -3.15
C CYS A 82 -1.29 -11.43 -2.80
N PRO A 83 -0.10 -12.02 -2.52
CA PRO A 83 -0.03 -13.38 -2.02
C PRO A 83 -0.86 -13.48 -0.74
N ALA A 84 -1.63 -14.56 -0.63
CA ALA A 84 -2.31 -14.86 0.61
C ALA A 84 -1.27 -14.92 1.74
N PRO A 85 -1.60 -14.41 2.94
CA PRO A 85 -0.73 -14.61 4.08
C PRO A 85 -0.47 -16.12 4.23
N PRO A 86 0.76 -16.54 4.59
CA PRO A 86 1.09 -17.94 4.74
C PRO A 86 0.04 -18.59 5.64
N ALA A 87 -0.72 -19.50 5.05
CA ALA A 87 -1.75 -20.21 5.78
C ALA A 87 -1.05 -20.93 6.93
N CYS A 88 -1.65 -20.84 8.11
CA CYS A 88 -1.13 -21.35 9.35
C CYS A 88 -1.23 -22.90 9.44
N THR A 89 -1.11 -23.58 8.30
CA THR A 89 -1.30 -25.01 8.12
C THR A 89 -0.10 -25.76 8.64
N GLY A 90 -0.33 -26.68 9.58
CA GLY A 90 0.71 -27.55 10.13
C GLY A 90 1.29 -27.11 11.48
N TYR A 91 0.96 -25.90 11.96
CA TYR A 91 1.34 -25.44 13.29
C TYR A 91 0.16 -25.49 14.27
N PRO A 92 0.41 -25.79 15.56
CA PRO A 92 -0.61 -25.69 16.60
C PRO A 92 -0.98 -24.23 16.87
N SER A 93 -2.17 -23.97 17.42
CA SER A 93 -2.53 -22.61 17.84
C SER A 93 -1.66 -22.15 19.01
N CYS A 94 -1.25 -20.88 19.02
CA CYS A 94 -0.46 -20.32 20.11
C CYS A 94 -1.20 -20.44 21.46
N SER A 95 -2.53 -20.23 21.44
CA SER A 95 -3.39 -20.41 22.61
C SER A 95 -3.40 -21.83 23.18
N ALA A 96 -3.13 -22.86 22.38
CA ALA A 96 -3.05 -24.24 22.85
C ALA A 96 -1.70 -24.57 23.50
N LEU A 97 -0.65 -23.82 23.16
CA LEU A 97 0.72 -24.02 23.64
C LEU A 97 1.06 -23.15 24.85
N VAL A 98 0.52 -21.94 24.97
CA VAL A 98 0.81 -21.04 26.10
C VAL A 98 0.53 -21.75 27.42
N GLY A 99 1.51 -21.73 28.33
CA GLY A 99 1.45 -22.41 29.63
C GLY A 99 1.70 -23.92 29.60
N LYS A 100 1.80 -24.55 28.42
CA LYS A 100 2.24 -25.96 28.31
C LYS A 100 3.71 -26.08 28.66
N ARG A 101 4.10 -27.27 29.12
CA ARG A 101 5.50 -27.57 29.41
C ARG A 101 6.33 -27.57 28.14
N CYS A 102 7.52 -27.01 28.24
CA CYS A 102 8.60 -27.11 27.27
C CYS A 102 9.86 -27.64 27.97
N PHE A 103 10.88 -28.01 27.21
CA PHE A 103 12.04 -28.73 27.73
C PHE A 103 13.34 -27.94 27.68
N ILE A 104 13.48 -27.04 26.71
CA ILE A 104 14.70 -26.28 26.48
C ILE A 104 14.36 -24.80 26.64
N GLU A 105 14.91 -24.17 27.67
CA GLU A 105 14.75 -22.73 27.90
C GLU A 105 15.28 -21.92 26.71
N GLY A 106 14.52 -20.92 26.28
CA GLY A 106 14.82 -20.07 25.13
C GLY A 106 14.49 -20.69 23.77
N GLU A 107 14.08 -21.97 23.70
CA GLU A 107 13.70 -22.58 22.43
C GLU A 107 12.45 -21.90 21.84
N PRO A 108 12.52 -21.39 20.60
CA PRO A 108 11.37 -20.83 19.92
C PRO A 108 10.48 -21.95 19.39
N GLN A 109 9.19 -21.83 19.63
CA GLN A 109 8.16 -22.71 19.10
C GLN A 109 7.23 -21.91 18.20
N THR A 110 7.28 -22.20 16.90
CA THR A 110 6.34 -21.61 15.94
C THR A 110 4.92 -22.13 16.19
N CYS A 111 3.97 -21.20 16.20
CA CYS A 111 2.56 -21.45 16.44
C CYS A 111 1.67 -20.50 15.63
N CYS A 112 0.37 -20.74 15.64
CA CYS A 112 -0.60 -19.94 14.93
C CYS A 112 -1.39 -18.98 15.79
N ALA A 113 -1.29 -17.69 15.47
CA ALA A 113 -2.02 -16.59 16.08
C ALA A 113 -3.09 -16.08 15.10
N GLY A 114 -4.13 -16.89 14.87
CA GLY A 114 -5.16 -16.60 13.87
C GLY A 114 -4.70 -16.97 12.46
N THR A 115 -4.46 -15.97 11.60
CA THR A 115 -4.09 -16.16 10.18
C THR A 115 -2.59 -16.01 9.91
N SER A 116 -1.79 -15.73 10.94
CA SER A 116 -0.34 -15.58 10.84
C SER A 116 0.38 -16.48 11.82
N THR A 117 1.60 -16.87 11.46
CA THR A 117 2.52 -17.53 12.38
C THR A 117 3.05 -16.53 13.41
N SER A 118 3.26 -17.00 14.63
CA SER A 118 3.91 -16.29 15.72
C SER A 118 4.87 -17.26 16.42
N GLU A 119 5.67 -16.74 17.34
CA GLU A 119 6.65 -17.53 18.10
C GLU A 119 6.31 -17.45 19.57
N LEU A 120 6.41 -18.59 20.25
CA LEU A 120 6.41 -18.68 21.70
C LEU A 120 7.81 -19.06 22.15
N TYR A 121 8.22 -18.56 23.30
CA TYR A 121 9.50 -18.87 23.90
C TYR A 121 9.30 -19.72 25.14
N CYS A 122 10.15 -20.73 25.30
CA CYS A 122 10.19 -21.50 26.52
C CYS A 122 10.89 -20.72 27.62
N VAL A 123 10.20 -20.42 28.73
CA VAL A 123 10.76 -19.67 29.86
C VAL A 123 10.57 -20.42 31.17
N TYR A 124 11.48 -20.22 32.13
CA TYR A 124 11.33 -20.76 33.46
C TYR A 124 10.38 -19.89 34.30
N SER A 125 9.23 -20.46 34.68
CA SER A 125 8.20 -19.79 35.48
C SER A 125 7.64 -20.72 36.54
N ASN A 126 7.57 -20.24 37.79
CA ASN A 126 6.99 -20.98 38.92
C ASN A 126 7.55 -22.41 39.10
N GLY A 127 8.86 -22.58 38.93
CA GLY A 127 9.52 -23.88 39.12
C GLY A 127 9.41 -24.83 37.93
N ARG A 128 8.99 -24.34 36.75
CA ARG A 128 8.77 -25.17 35.56
C ARG A 128 9.01 -24.39 34.27
N LEU A 129 9.53 -25.06 33.25
CA LEU A 129 9.61 -24.52 31.89
C LEU A 129 8.23 -24.54 31.22
N ILE A 130 7.78 -23.38 30.73
CA ILE A 130 6.52 -23.22 29.99
C ILE A 130 6.66 -22.31 28.77
N PHE A 131 5.80 -22.50 27.76
CA PHE A 131 5.71 -21.58 26.63
C PHE A 131 4.98 -20.28 27.00
N VAL A 132 5.56 -19.15 26.61
CA VAL A 132 4.99 -17.79 26.70
C VAL A 132 5.20 -17.03 25.39
N TYR A 133 4.49 -15.92 25.20
CA TYR A 133 4.73 -15.00 24.08
C TYR A 133 6.00 -14.18 24.29
#